data_AF-A0A939Y0Q3-F1
#
_entry.id   AF-A0A939Y0Q3-F1
#
_cell.length_a   1.000
_cell.length_b   1.000
_cell.length_c   1.000
_cell.angle_alpha   90.00
_cell.angle_beta   90.00
_cell.angle_gamma   90.00
#
_symmetry.space_group_name_H-M   'P 1'
#
loop_
_entity.id
_entity.type
_entity.pdbx_description
1 polymer ?
#
loop_
_entity_poly.entity_id
_entity_poly.type
_entity_poly.pdbx_seq_one_letter_code
_entity_poly.pdbx_strand_id
1 'polypeptide(L)'
;MNRKSYIYCFSLLIMLLSCSISCSGKKSKDMKASDIINLIKKGKDVLVYDKVISGDLDFTEMEKYYVFAFPNMETHIPVNVSFSNCVFMGKVVGSSNRAVDGSKKKVNVFSVFEKNLTFFDCDFRGEVAMDEMVVNGKLECSKSIFRENTSFNSLYVRGTHVGFVDMESEKNFSMCYAHFMCDANFMDAKFKGRANFLGMNVDKVMFSNAEFGEEVDFSNSNFKGDALFNYVKYTSGAQFSFSKYYGDLDFMSSSCAGDVSFERSFFYGRIRLIKTQFDAKVELKDAVSVLLPEIRETKFSSDTLKWNTLKRVEVDLK
;
A
#
# COMPACT_ATOMS: atom_id res chain seq x y z
N MET A 1 -29.15 -66.13 1.81
CA MET A 1 -28.19 -65.38 0.98
C MET A 1 -28.26 -63.90 1.37
N ASN A 2 -27.12 -63.37 1.84
CA ASN A 2 -26.64 -61.96 1.86
C ASN A 2 -27.60 -60.88 1.28
N ARG A 3 -27.83 -59.71 1.88
CA ARG A 3 -26.95 -58.83 2.68
C ARG A 3 -27.80 -57.80 3.45
N LYS A 4 -27.28 -57.41 4.62
CA LYS A 4 -27.78 -56.39 5.55
C LYS A 4 -27.73 -54.97 4.96
N SER A 5 -28.72 -54.13 5.27
CA SER A 5 -28.56 -52.67 5.35
C SER A 5 -29.32 -52.15 6.58
N TYR A 6 -28.57 -51.78 7.61
CA TYR A 6 -29.04 -51.05 8.78
C TYR A 6 -28.87 -49.55 8.51
N ILE A 7 -29.93 -48.77 8.68
CA ILE A 7 -29.84 -47.30 8.79
C ILE A 7 -30.40 -46.94 10.15
N TYR A 8 -29.51 -46.61 11.08
CA TYR A 8 -29.80 -45.88 12.30
C TYR A 8 -29.47 -44.41 12.04
N CYS A 9 -30.47 -43.54 11.93
CA CYS A 9 -30.27 -42.09 12.06
C CYS A 9 -30.63 -41.69 13.49
N PHE A 10 -29.58 -41.48 14.27
CA PHE A 10 -29.58 -41.02 15.65
C PHE A 10 -30.06 -39.55 15.69
N SER A 11 -31.05 -39.27 16.52
CA SER A 11 -31.58 -37.94 16.82
C SER A 11 -30.50 -37.03 17.43
N LEU A 12 -30.29 -35.86 16.83
CA LEU A 12 -29.40 -34.82 17.34
C LEU A 12 -30.09 -34.08 18.51
N LEU A 13 -29.68 -34.39 19.75
CA LEU A 13 -30.12 -33.71 20.97
C LEU A 13 -29.30 -32.41 21.12
N ILE A 14 -29.91 -31.25 20.90
CA ILE A 14 -29.31 -29.94 21.16
C ILE A 14 -29.48 -29.64 22.67
N MET A 15 -28.41 -29.79 23.45
CA MET A 15 -28.36 -29.24 24.81
C MET A 15 -28.06 -27.74 24.74
N LEU A 16 -29.07 -26.92 24.95
CA LEU A 16 -28.92 -25.50 25.30
C LEU A 16 -28.48 -25.40 26.77
N LEU A 17 -27.17 -25.24 27.01
CA LEU A 17 -26.67 -24.74 28.29
C LEU A 17 -26.79 -23.20 28.29
N SER A 18 -27.86 -22.71 28.90
CA SER A 18 -28.00 -21.32 29.30
C SER A 18 -27.10 -21.04 30.50
N CYS A 19 -25.90 -20.50 30.26
CA CYS A 19 -25.10 -19.87 31.31
C CYS A 19 -25.41 -18.36 31.33
N SER A 20 -26.31 -17.98 32.23
CA SER A 20 -26.47 -16.61 32.69
C SER A 20 -25.21 -16.19 33.46
N ILE A 21 -24.35 -15.39 32.83
CA ILE A 21 -23.21 -14.74 33.48
C ILE A 21 -23.28 -13.22 33.25
N SER A 22 -23.57 -12.55 34.36
CA SER A 22 -23.20 -11.20 34.79
C SER A 22 -23.02 -10.07 33.76
N CYS A 23 -23.72 -8.98 34.04
CA CYS A 23 -23.45 -7.61 33.62
C CYS A 23 -21.94 -7.33 33.49
N SER A 24 -21.44 -7.26 32.25
CA SER A 24 -20.17 -6.62 31.95
C SER A 24 -20.48 -5.26 31.36
N GLY A 25 -20.10 -4.20 32.06
CA GLY A 25 -20.20 -2.84 31.54
C GLY A 25 -19.57 -2.79 30.15
N LYS A 26 -20.27 -2.22 29.18
CA LYS A 26 -19.72 -1.95 27.84
C LYS A 26 -18.39 -1.24 28.04
N LYS A 27 -17.26 -1.94 27.84
CA LYS A 27 -15.93 -1.31 27.79
C LYS A 27 -16.06 -0.16 26.79
N SER A 28 -15.72 1.06 27.22
CA SER A 28 -15.75 2.26 26.39
C SER A 28 -15.24 1.93 24.98
N LYS A 29 -16.06 2.19 23.95
CA LYS A 29 -15.61 2.08 22.56
C LYS A 29 -14.51 3.10 22.27
N ASP A 30 -14.40 4.14 23.08
CA ASP A 30 -13.52 5.27 22.81
C ASP A 30 -12.21 5.13 23.59
N MET A 31 -11.11 5.50 22.94
CA MET A 31 -9.76 5.61 23.49
C MET A 31 -9.15 6.93 23.01
N LYS A 32 -8.39 7.63 23.87
CA LYS A 32 -7.69 8.85 23.44
C LYS A 32 -6.36 8.50 22.80
N ALA A 33 -6.00 9.20 21.73
CA ALA A 33 -4.68 9.07 21.10
C ALA A 33 -3.53 9.33 22.10
N SER A 34 -3.73 10.27 23.04
CA SER A 34 -2.78 10.53 24.12
C SER A 34 -2.50 9.31 25.01
N ASP A 35 -3.49 8.45 25.23
CA ASP A 35 -3.32 7.24 26.05
C ASP A 35 -2.45 6.22 25.35
N ILE A 36 -2.58 6.12 24.01
CA ILE A 36 -1.74 5.30 23.14
C ILE A 36 -0.29 5.80 23.20
N ILE A 37 -0.05 7.10 23.01
CA ILE A 37 1.30 7.68 23.10
C ILE A 37 1.91 7.44 24.49
N ASN A 38 1.11 7.52 25.55
CA ASN A 38 1.57 7.21 26.91
C ASN A 38 1.94 5.72 27.10
N LEU A 39 1.30 4.79 26.40
CA LEU A 39 1.72 3.37 26.42
C LEU A 39 3.07 3.20 25.75
N ILE A 40 3.28 3.83 24.59
CA ILE A 40 4.55 3.80 23.86
C ILE A 40 5.68 4.37 24.71
N LYS A 41 5.48 5.54 25.35
CA LYS A 41 6.46 6.16 26.25
C LYS A 41 6.83 5.28 27.44
N LYS A 42 5.90 4.44 27.91
CA LYS A 42 6.14 3.45 28.98
C LYS A 42 6.80 2.15 28.48
N GLY A 43 7.17 2.08 27.20
CA GLY A 43 7.76 0.89 26.59
C GLY A 43 6.82 -0.30 26.49
N LYS A 44 5.50 -0.05 26.49
CA LYS A 44 4.49 -1.11 26.35
C LYS A 44 4.04 -1.24 24.90
N ASP A 45 4.00 -2.48 24.41
CA ASP A 45 3.37 -2.79 23.13
C ASP A 45 1.93 -2.28 23.11
N VAL A 46 1.55 -1.68 21.98
CA VAL A 46 0.21 -1.15 21.72
C VAL A 46 -0.55 -2.20 20.94
N LEU A 47 -1.59 -2.75 21.55
CA LEU A 47 -2.51 -3.72 20.94
C LEU A 47 -3.94 -3.23 21.19
N VAL A 48 -4.57 -2.65 20.16
CA VAL A 48 -5.88 -2.01 20.28
C VAL A 48 -6.84 -2.63 19.26
N TYR A 49 -8.01 -3.03 19.75
CA TYR A 49 -9.04 -3.73 18.97
C TYR A 49 -10.41 -3.08 19.20
N ASP A 50 -11.18 -2.91 18.14
CA ASP A 50 -12.59 -2.46 18.18
C ASP A 50 -12.79 -1.11 18.91
N LYS A 51 -11.90 -0.14 18.65
CA LYS A 51 -11.93 1.19 19.29
C LYS A 51 -12.11 2.33 18.31
N VAL A 52 -12.81 3.36 18.77
CA VAL A 52 -12.79 4.71 18.21
C VAL A 52 -11.69 5.49 18.93
N ILE A 53 -10.75 6.02 18.17
CA ILE A 53 -9.60 6.75 18.68
C ILE A 53 -9.85 8.24 18.47
N SER A 54 -10.03 8.97 19.57
CA SER A 54 -10.27 10.41 19.57
C SER A 54 -8.97 11.21 19.74
N GLY A 55 -8.87 12.34 19.05
CA GLY A 55 -7.67 13.19 19.02
C GLY A 55 -6.67 12.73 17.96
N ASP A 56 -5.65 13.56 17.75
CA ASP A 56 -4.59 13.27 16.78
C ASP A 56 -3.60 12.26 17.38
N LEU A 57 -3.29 11.21 16.63
CA LEU A 57 -2.25 10.24 16.97
C LEU A 57 -0.94 10.65 16.29
N ASP A 58 -0.13 11.42 17.02
CA ASP A 58 1.15 11.92 16.54
C ASP A 58 2.32 11.12 17.13
N PHE A 59 2.90 10.24 16.31
CA PHE A 59 4.07 9.43 16.66
C PHE A 59 5.37 10.25 16.76
N THR A 60 5.36 11.53 16.38
CA THR A 60 6.49 12.43 16.58
C THR A 60 6.52 13.01 17.99
N GLU A 61 5.44 12.99 18.77
CA GLU A 61 5.36 13.56 20.13
C GLU A 61 5.98 12.67 21.23
N MET A 62 7.25 12.36 21.07
CA MET A 62 8.04 11.53 21.98
C MET A 62 8.96 12.36 22.88
N GLU A 63 9.63 11.71 23.83
CA GLU A 63 10.51 12.39 24.80
C GLU A 63 11.98 12.47 24.34
N LYS A 64 12.39 11.59 23.43
CA LYS A 64 13.78 11.47 22.96
C LYS A 64 13.85 11.69 21.45
N TYR A 65 14.83 12.51 21.05
CA TYR A 65 15.09 12.88 19.67
C TYR A 65 16.57 12.72 19.34
N TYR A 66 16.84 12.27 18.12
CA TYR A 66 18.18 12.04 17.60
C TYR A 66 18.40 12.93 16.38
N VAL A 67 19.44 13.76 16.41
CA VAL A 67 19.80 14.64 15.29
C VAL A 67 20.76 13.89 14.39
N PHE A 68 20.32 13.56 13.17
CA PHE A 68 21.19 12.94 12.16
C PHE A 68 21.70 13.97 11.15
N ALA A 69 20.90 14.97 10.78
CA ALA A 69 21.30 16.06 9.90
C ALA A 69 20.40 17.28 10.12
N PHE A 70 20.84 18.26 10.91
CA PHE A 70 20.02 19.44 11.21
C PHE A 70 19.51 20.13 9.93
N PRO A 71 18.21 20.48 9.83
CA PRO A 71 17.18 20.52 10.89
C PRO A 71 16.36 19.23 11.08
N ASN A 72 16.82 18.09 10.56
CA ASN A 72 16.12 16.82 10.61
C ASN A 72 16.49 16.02 11.87
N MET A 73 15.44 15.48 12.51
CA MET A 73 15.52 14.69 13.72
C MET A 73 14.67 13.43 13.58
N GLU A 74 15.05 12.39 14.32
CA GLU A 74 14.28 11.16 14.43
C GLU A 74 13.79 10.96 15.86
N THR A 75 12.65 10.30 15.99
CA THR A 75 12.23 9.71 17.26
C THR A 75 11.90 8.23 17.07
N HIS A 76 12.24 7.42 18.06
CA HIS A 76 12.16 5.97 17.95
C HIS A 76 10.98 5.43 18.75
N ILE A 77 10.20 4.55 18.12
CA ILE A 77 9.10 3.78 18.71
C ILE A 77 9.60 2.35 18.92
N PRO A 78 10.05 1.98 20.14
CA PRO A 78 10.73 0.70 20.40
C PRO A 78 9.78 -0.50 20.59
N VAL A 79 8.48 -0.29 20.42
CA VAL A 79 7.41 -1.24 20.76
C VAL A 79 6.64 -1.65 19.51
N ASN A 80 5.94 -2.78 19.56
CA ASN A 80 4.97 -3.11 18.52
C ASN A 80 3.77 -2.16 18.63
N VAL A 81 3.28 -1.69 17.50
CA VAL A 81 2.07 -0.87 17.43
C VAL A 81 1.08 -1.53 16.50
N SER A 82 -0.04 -1.99 17.05
CA SER A 82 -1.05 -2.71 16.30
C SER A 82 -2.46 -2.26 16.67
N PHE A 83 -3.19 -1.89 15.62
CA PHE A 83 -4.60 -1.54 15.63
C PHE A 83 -5.34 -2.50 14.70
N SER A 84 -6.49 -2.98 15.15
CA SER A 84 -7.37 -3.82 14.34
C SER A 84 -8.82 -3.39 14.54
N ASN A 85 -9.56 -3.23 13.44
CA ASN A 85 -10.95 -2.78 13.48
C ASN A 85 -11.15 -1.48 14.29
N CYS A 86 -10.25 -0.51 14.07
CA CYS A 86 -10.25 0.76 14.80
C CYS A 86 -10.63 1.93 13.89
N VAL A 87 -11.28 2.95 14.46
CA VAL A 87 -11.66 4.18 13.76
C VAL A 87 -10.86 5.35 14.30
N PHE A 88 -10.06 6.01 13.48
CA PHE A 88 -9.28 7.19 13.87
C PHE A 88 -10.06 8.45 13.51
N MET A 89 -10.48 9.21 14.52
CA MET A 89 -11.27 10.43 14.32
C MET A 89 -10.41 11.65 14.00
N GLY A 90 -9.18 11.70 14.53
CA GLY A 90 -8.20 12.75 14.27
C GLY A 90 -7.17 12.34 13.21
N LYS A 91 -6.13 13.17 13.06
CA LYS A 91 -5.00 12.88 12.19
C LYS A 91 -4.16 11.73 12.72
N VAL A 92 -3.46 11.03 11.84
CA VAL A 92 -2.41 10.08 12.22
C VAL A 92 -1.10 10.53 11.57
N VAL A 93 -0.12 10.87 12.41
CA VAL A 93 1.06 11.63 12.02
C VAL A 93 2.32 10.84 12.37
N GLY A 94 3.13 10.52 11.37
CA GLY A 94 4.46 9.92 11.50
C GLY A 94 5.59 10.93 11.28
N SER A 95 5.29 12.10 10.73
CA SER A 95 6.25 13.18 10.54
C SER A 95 5.66 14.56 10.77
N SER A 96 6.47 15.45 11.34
CA SER A 96 6.02 16.79 11.68
C SER A 96 7.10 17.84 11.42
N ASN A 97 6.66 19.04 11.05
CA ASN A 97 7.50 20.23 10.93
C ASN A 97 7.05 21.23 12.01
N ARG A 98 7.83 21.34 13.09
CA ARG A 98 7.42 22.10 14.28
C ARG A 98 8.52 23.00 14.84
N ALA A 99 8.11 24.04 15.54
CA ALA A 99 9.02 24.95 16.23
C ALA A 99 9.68 24.24 17.42
N VAL A 100 10.97 24.51 17.64
CA VAL A 100 11.68 24.05 18.84
C VAL A 100 11.63 25.15 19.88
N ASP A 101 11.13 24.83 21.08
CA ASP A 101 11.32 25.61 22.31
C ASP A 101 11.01 27.12 22.17
N GLY A 102 9.84 27.44 21.59
CA GLY A 102 9.41 28.83 21.38
C GLY A 102 10.25 29.64 20.37
N SER A 103 11.24 29.03 19.74
CA SER A 103 12.08 29.67 18.72
C SER A 103 11.37 29.74 17.36
N LYS A 104 11.80 30.68 16.50
CA LYS A 104 11.34 30.75 15.10
C LYS A 104 11.88 29.62 14.21
N LYS A 105 12.83 28.81 14.70
CA LYS A 105 13.44 27.73 13.93
C LYS A 105 12.55 26.49 14.01
N LYS A 106 12.22 25.96 12.84
CA LYS A 106 11.46 24.71 12.71
C LYS A 106 12.41 23.54 12.51
N VAL A 107 12.07 22.40 13.07
CA VAL A 107 12.72 21.11 12.85
C VAL A 107 11.75 20.14 12.22
N ASN A 108 12.30 19.24 11.41
CA ASN A 108 11.57 18.10 10.91
C ASN A 108 11.79 16.94 11.87
N VAL A 109 10.73 16.28 12.28
CA VAL A 109 10.79 15.09 13.13
C VAL A 109 10.14 13.93 12.40
N PHE A 110 10.88 12.84 12.27
CA PHE A 110 10.43 11.62 11.60
C PHE A 110 10.36 10.46 12.59
N SER A 111 9.32 9.65 12.52
CA SER A 111 9.16 8.46 13.36
C SER A 111 9.92 7.26 12.79
N VAL A 112 10.69 6.58 13.65
CA VAL A 112 11.36 5.31 13.38
C VAL A 112 10.70 4.22 14.22
N PHE A 113 9.92 3.35 13.60
CA PHE A 113 9.37 2.17 14.24
C PHE A 113 10.42 1.06 14.26
N GLU A 114 10.92 0.71 15.45
CA GLU A 114 11.91 -0.35 15.60
C GLU A 114 11.34 -1.75 15.37
N LYS A 115 10.00 -1.86 15.41
CA LYS A 115 9.26 -3.10 15.26
C LYS A 115 8.10 -2.92 14.27
N ASN A 116 7.05 -3.73 14.41
CA ASN A 116 5.92 -3.74 13.49
C ASN A 116 4.99 -2.54 13.73
N LEU A 117 4.48 -2.00 12.62
CA LEU A 117 3.39 -1.03 12.58
C LEU A 117 2.22 -1.67 11.83
N THR A 118 1.07 -1.78 12.47
CA THR A 118 -0.11 -2.45 11.91
C THR A 118 -1.37 -1.63 12.15
N PHE A 119 -2.07 -1.36 11.06
CA PHE A 119 -3.42 -0.83 10.97
C PHE A 119 -4.23 -1.79 10.09
N PHE A 120 -4.74 -2.86 10.68
CA PHE A 120 -5.52 -3.84 9.94
C PHE A 120 -6.99 -3.46 10.04
N ASP A 121 -7.69 -3.37 8.90
CA ASP A 121 -9.14 -3.09 8.87
C ASP A 121 -9.51 -1.82 9.66
N CYS A 122 -8.76 -0.73 9.46
CA CYS A 122 -8.96 0.53 10.18
C CYS A 122 -9.62 1.60 9.31
N ASP A 123 -10.47 2.45 9.90
CA ASP A 123 -11.11 3.59 9.22
C ASP A 123 -10.47 4.91 9.69
N PHE A 124 -9.72 5.57 8.80
CA PHE A 124 -9.09 6.86 9.05
C PHE A 124 -9.98 7.99 8.54
N ARG A 125 -10.58 8.74 9.47
CA ARG A 125 -11.45 9.89 9.15
C ARG A 125 -10.70 11.22 9.07
N GLY A 126 -9.50 11.29 9.65
CA GLY A 126 -8.57 12.40 9.49
C GLY A 126 -7.46 12.08 8.49
N GLU A 127 -6.67 13.10 8.16
CA GLU A 127 -5.48 12.97 7.32
C GLU A 127 -4.48 11.97 7.92
N VAL A 128 -3.83 11.19 7.06
CA VAL A 128 -2.72 10.32 7.41
C VAL A 128 -1.45 10.88 6.78
N ALA A 129 -0.53 11.37 7.61
CA ALA A 129 0.71 12.01 7.20
C ALA A 129 1.90 11.21 7.73
N MET A 130 2.37 10.26 6.94
CA MET A 130 3.40 9.27 7.28
C MET A 130 4.65 9.41 6.41
N ASP A 131 4.91 10.62 5.94
CA ASP A 131 6.07 10.93 5.09
C ASP A 131 7.38 10.73 5.86
N GLU A 132 8.42 10.23 5.16
CA GLU A 132 9.79 10.06 5.65
C GLU A 132 9.94 9.16 6.90
N MET A 133 8.89 8.41 7.27
CA MET A 133 9.00 7.46 8.38
C MET A 133 9.84 6.23 7.99
N VAL A 134 10.41 5.60 9.01
CA VAL A 134 11.12 4.33 8.87
C VAL A 134 10.38 3.25 9.64
N VAL A 135 10.17 2.08 9.02
CA VAL A 135 9.65 0.89 9.70
C VAL A 135 10.68 -0.24 9.58
N ASN A 136 11.28 -0.61 10.71
CA ASN A 136 12.27 -1.68 10.77
C ASN A 136 11.62 -3.08 10.77
N GLY A 137 10.35 -3.17 11.19
CA GLY A 137 9.53 -4.39 11.10
C GLY A 137 8.56 -4.40 9.92
N LYS A 138 7.46 -5.14 10.08
CA LYS A 138 6.35 -5.20 9.11
C LYS A 138 5.56 -3.87 9.11
N LEU A 139 5.18 -3.41 7.92
CA LEU A 139 4.11 -2.43 7.74
C LEU A 139 2.85 -3.13 7.19
N GLU A 140 1.72 -2.92 7.85
CA GLU A 140 0.44 -3.53 7.47
C GLU A 140 -0.69 -2.51 7.56
N CYS A 141 -1.36 -2.26 6.44
CA CYS A 141 -2.48 -1.34 6.28
C CYS A 141 -3.67 -2.01 5.57
N SER A 142 -3.63 -3.33 5.34
CA SER A 142 -4.67 -4.05 4.58
C SER A 142 -6.06 -3.85 5.19
N LYS A 143 -7.07 -3.80 4.31
CA LYS A 143 -8.48 -3.55 4.61
C LYS A 143 -8.82 -2.17 5.18
N SER A 144 -7.82 -1.30 5.32
CA SER A 144 -8.05 0.02 5.88
C SER A 144 -8.64 0.99 4.85
N ILE A 145 -9.42 1.95 5.33
CA ILE A 145 -10.06 3.00 4.55
C ILE A 145 -9.44 4.35 4.93
N PHE A 146 -8.90 5.05 3.96
CA PHE A 146 -8.34 6.39 4.07
C PHE A 146 -9.30 7.41 3.46
N ARG A 147 -10.06 8.12 4.32
CA ARG A 147 -11.11 9.03 3.85
C ARG A 147 -10.61 10.40 3.40
N GLU A 148 -9.44 10.79 3.92
CA GLU A 148 -8.79 12.07 3.64
C GLU A 148 -7.49 11.87 2.87
N ASN A 149 -6.85 12.97 2.47
CA ASN A 149 -5.54 12.91 1.81
C ASN A 149 -4.55 12.13 2.67
N THR A 150 -3.81 11.23 2.02
CA THR A 150 -2.93 10.27 2.68
C THR A 150 -1.55 10.30 2.04
N SER A 151 -0.52 10.40 2.87
CA SER A 151 0.87 10.48 2.40
C SER A 151 1.79 9.50 3.15
N PHE A 152 2.60 8.80 2.37
CA PHE A 152 3.66 7.86 2.75
C PHE A 152 4.90 8.14 1.88
N ASN A 153 5.14 9.41 1.53
CA ASN A 153 6.25 9.78 0.65
C ASN A 153 7.57 9.53 1.36
N SER A 154 8.59 9.08 0.64
CA SER A 154 9.91 8.75 1.17
C SER A 154 9.88 7.74 2.33
N LEU A 155 8.79 6.96 2.45
CA LEU A 155 8.67 5.88 3.42
C LEU A 155 9.77 4.84 3.20
N TYR A 156 10.46 4.45 4.27
CA TYR A 156 11.52 3.44 4.23
C TYR A 156 11.13 2.21 5.06
N VAL A 157 10.99 1.04 4.44
CA VAL A 157 10.70 -0.21 5.15
C VAL A 157 11.86 -1.19 5.01
N ARG A 158 12.52 -1.48 6.15
CA ARG A 158 13.62 -2.47 6.26
C ARG A 158 13.12 -3.88 6.55
N GLY A 159 11.90 -4.00 7.05
CA GLY A 159 11.33 -5.29 7.42
C GLY A 159 10.97 -6.15 6.22
N THR A 160 10.22 -7.20 6.50
CA THR A 160 10.00 -8.30 5.54
C THR A 160 8.72 -8.20 4.74
N HIS A 161 7.84 -7.22 5.01
CA HIS A 161 6.54 -7.13 4.37
C HIS A 161 5.93 -5.72 4.43
N VAL A 162 5.35 -5.29 3.31
CA VAL A 162 4.48 -4.13 3.18
C VAL A 162 3.11 -4.55 2.64
N GLY A 163 2.06 -4.38 3.43
CA GLY A 163 0.69 -4.81 3.09
C GLY A 163 -0.30 -3.66 2.99
N PHE A 164 -1.02 -3.60 1.89
CA PHE A 164 -2.09 -2.66 1.55
C PHE A 164 -3.21 -3.39 0.78
N VAL A 165 -3.44 -4.67 1.11
CA VAL A 165 -4.42 -5.52 0.41
C VAL A 165 -5.83 -5.06 0.76
N ASP A 166 -6.70 -4.94 -0.24
CA ASP A 166 -8.11 -4.56 -0.07
C ASP A 166 -8.28 -3.22 0.70
N MET A 167 -7.30 -2.32 0.59
CA MET A 167 -7.43 -0.97 1.14
C MET A 167 -8.25 -0.08 0.22
N GLU A 168 -8.84 0.97 0.78
CA GLU A 168 -9.54 2.01 0.02
C GLU A 168 -8.98 3.41 0.35
N SER A 169 -8.71 4.21 -0.67
CA SER A 169 -8.43 5.64 -0.52
C SER A 169 -9.51 6.46 -1.23
N GLU A 170 -10.23 7.29 -0.48
CA GLU A 170 -11.33 8.10 -1.00
C GLU A 170 -10.83 9.41 -1.64
N LYS A 171 -9.65 9.90 -1.25
CA LYS A 171 -8.99 11.10 -1.79
C LYS A 171 -7.62 10.75 -2.35
N ASN A 172 -6.71 11.72 -2.39
CA ASN A 172 -5.38 11.51 -2.96
C ASN A 172 -4.53 10.65 -2.03
N PHE A 173 -3.84 9.68 -2.62
CA PHE A 173 -2.89 8.80 -1.96
C PHE A 173 -1.50 8.99 -2.56
N SER A 174 -0.52 9.32 -1.74
CA SER A 174 0.85 9.60 -2.19
C SER A 174 1.84 8.71 -1.46
N MET A 175 2.73 8.07 -2.19
CA MET A 175 3.81 7.20 -1.73
C MET A 175 5.03 7.39 -2.64
N CYS A 176 5.31 8.64 -3.00
CA CYS A 176 6.43 9.00 -3.85
C CYS A 176 7.74 8.63 -3.18
N TYR A 177 8.71 8.12 -3.92
CA TYR A 177 10.07 7.83 -3.45
C TYR A 177 10.14 6.83 -2.29
N ALA A 178 9.11 6.02 -2.08
CA ALA A 178 9.15 4.96 -1.07
C ALA A 178 10.21 3.90 -1.41
N HIS A 179 10.88 3.41 -0.38
CA HIS A 179 11.95 2.42 -0.49
C HIS A 179 11.64 1.21 0.36
N PHE A 180 11.39 0.08 -0.29
CA PHE A 180 11.08 -1.19 0.35
C PHE A 180 12.20 -2.18 0.11
N MET A 181 12.76 -2.71 1.20
CA MET A 181 13.73 -3.81 1.18
C MET A 181 13.06 -5.20 1.10
N CYS A 182 11.75 -5.21 0.82
CA CYS A 182 10.90 -6.39 0.75
C CYS A 182 9.79 -6.20 -0.29
N ASP A 183 8.96 -7.21 -0.43
CA ASP A 183 7.78 -7.20 -1.30
C ASP A 183 6.71 -6.25 -0.76
N ALA A 184 6.02 -5.58 -1.70
CA ALA A 184 4.87 -4.72 -1.40
C ALA A 184 3.61 -5.20 -2.11
N ASN A 185 2.52 -5.31 -1.35
CA ASN A 185 1.29 -5.93 -1.81
C ASN A 185 0.11 -4.96 -1.66
N PHE A 186 -0.43 -4.55 -2.81
CA PHE A 186 -1.60 -3.68 -3.00
C PHE A 186 -2.71 -4.43 -3.77
N MET A 187 -2.78 -5.76 -3.63
CA MET A 187 -3.85 -6.53 -4.27
C MET A 187 -5.23 -6.03 -3.83
N ASP A 188 -6.16 -5.96 -4.76
CA ASP A 188 -7.54 -5.50 -4.53
C ASP A 188 -7.65 -4.05 -3.99
N ALA A 189 -6.57 -3.26 -4.00
CA ALA A 189 -6.57 -1.88 -3.53
C ALA A 189 -7.37 -0.95 -4.44
N LYS A 190 -8.14 -0.03 -3.84
CA LYS A 190 -8.99 0.93 -4.55
C LYS A 190 -8.58 2.36 -4.27
N PHE A 191 -8.18 3.09 -5.31
CA PHE A 191 -7.82 4.50 -5.25
C PHE A 191 -8.87 5.31 -6.00
N LYS A 192 -9.78 5.96 -5.25
CA LYS A 192 -10.84 6.78 -5.85
C LYS A 192 -10.31 8.12 -6.34
N GLY A 193 -9.40 8.75 -5.58
CA GLY A 193 -8.66 9.93 -6.00
C GLY A 193 -7.35 9.58 -6.71
N ARG A 194 -6.50 10.59 -6.92
CA ARG A 194 -5.19 10.39 -7.58
C ARG A 194 -4.28 9.54 -6.71
N ALA A 195 -3.56 8.62 -7.34
CA ALA A 195 -2.54 7.81 -6.67
C ALA A 195 -1.16 8.16 -7.21
N ASN A 196 -0.18 8.37 -6.34
CA ASN A 196 1.18 8.70 -6.75
C ASN A 196 2.19 7.76 -6.09
N PHE A 197 2.86 6.97 -6.91
CA PHE A 197 3.90 6.00 -6.59
C PHE A 197 5.20 6.34 -7.34
N LEU A 198 5.37 7.61 -7.74
CA LEU A 198 6.53 8.06 -8.49
C LEU A 198 7.81 7.77 -7.71
N GLY A 199 8.82 7.20 -8.36
CA GLY A 199 10.13 6.99 -7.77
C GLY A 199 10.24 5.83 -6.79
N MET A 200 9.26 4.90 -6.78
CA MET A 200 9.33 3.74 -5.90
C MET A 200 10.57 2.89 -6.16
N ASN A 201 11.17 2.37 -5.09
CA ASN A 201 12.24 1.39 -5.15
C ASN A 201 11.84 0.17 -4.32
N VAL A 202 11.51 -0.92 -5.00
CA VAL A 202 10.86 -2.08 -4.40
C VAL A 202 11.44 -3.36 -4.98
N ASP A 203 11.38 -4.46 -4.21
CA ASP A 203 11.68 -5.79 -4.74
C ASP A 203 10.56 -6.26 -5.68
N LYS A 204 9.65 -7.12 -5.21
CA LYS A 204 8.42 -7.43 -5.93
C LYS A 204 7.28 -6.50 -5.54
N VAL A 205 6.45 -6.12 -6.50
CA VAL A 205 5.23 -5.35 -6.24
C VAL A 205 4.01 -5.98 -6.88
N MET A 206 2.88 -5.97 -6.17
CA MET A 206 1.63 -6.56 -6.61
C MET A 206 0.49 -5.55 -6.52
N PHE A 207 -0.05 -5.14 -7.67
CA PHE A 207 -1.27 -4.34 -7.77
C PHE A 207 -2.42 -5.16 -8.40
N SER A 208 -2.35 -6.49 -8.36
CA SER A 208 -3.36 -7.32 -9.04
C SER A 208 -4.77 -7.00 -8.51
N ASN A 209 -5.76 -6.90 -9.41
CA ASN A 209 -7.13 -6.44 -9.11
C ASN A 209 -7.26 -5.00 -8.57
N ALA A 210 -6.21 -4.18 -8.60
CA ALA A 210 -6.34 -2.80 -8.16
C ALA A 210 -7.25 -1.98 -9.08
N GLU A 211 -7.89 -0.95 -8.52
CA GLU A 211 -8.71 0.01 -9.26
C GLU A 211 -8.19 1.43 -9.03
N PHE A 212 -7.91 2.13 -10.14
CA PHE A 212 -7.52 3.54 -10.15
C PHE A 212 -8.64 4.36 -10.81
N GLY A 213 -9.35 5.14 -9.98
CA GLY A 213 -10.46 6.00 -10.40
C GLY A 213 -9.99 7.29 -11.08
N GLU A 214 -8.85 7.82 -10.66
CA GLU A 214 -8.15 8.92 -11.32
C GLU A 214 -6.80 8.46 -11.88
N GLU A 215 -5.96 9.41 -12.31
CA GLU A 215 -4.62 9.14 -12.83
C GLU A 215 -3.73 8.54 -11.74
N VAL A 216 -2.89 7.58 -12.14
CA VAL A 216 -1.83 7.01 -11.30
C VAL A 216 -0.45 7.19 -11.93
N ASP A 217 0.53 7.52 -11.09
CA ASP A 217 1.92 7.72 -11.52
C ASP A 217 2.85 6.72 -10.84
N PHE A 218 3.50 5.86 -11.63
CA PHE A 218 4.57 4.93 -11.25
C PHE A 218 5.92 5.31 -11.88
N SER A 219 6.05 6.51 -12.45
CA SER A 219 7.22 6.94 -13.20
C SER A 219 8.48 7.01 -12.33
N ASN A 220 9.65 6.96 -12.95
CA ASN A 220 10.96 7.01 -12.27
C ASN A 220 11.19 5.87 -11.26
N SER A 221 10.44 4.78 -11.35
CA SER A 221 10.49 3.68 -10.38
C SER A 221 11.52 2.62 -10.75
N ASN A 222 11.98 1.88 -9.74
CA ASN A 222 12.89 0.77 -9.85
C ASN A 222 12.26 -0.48 -9.23
N PHE A 223 11.82 -1.40 -10.10
CA PHE A 223 11.26 -2.70 -9.73
C PHE A 223 12.35 -3.77 -9.87
N LYS A 224 12.92 -4.21 -8.73
CA LYS A 224 14.04 -5.17 -8.73
C LYS A 224 13.58 -6.60 -9.01
N GLY A 225 12.40 -6.95 -8.51
CA GLY A 225 11.67 -8.18 -8.78
C GLY A 225 10.49 -7.95 -9.72
N ASP A 226 9.54 -8.88 -9.71
CA ASP A 226 8.38 -8.83 -10.60
C ASP A 226 7.43 -7.68 -10.22
N ALA A 227 6.88 -7.02 -11.24
CA ALA A 227 5.86 -5.99 -11.10
C ALA A 227 4.55 -6.47 -11.72
N LEU A 228 3.59 -6.83 -10.86
CA LEU A 228 2.34 -7.51 -11.26
C LEU A 228 1.16 -6.54 -11.27
N PHE A 229 0.75 -6.11 -12.47
CA PHE A 229 -0.41 -5.23 -12.73
C PHE A 229 -1.50 -5.99 -13.49
N ASN A 230 -1.88 -7.16 -12.97
CA ASN A 230 -2.89 -8.04 -13.55
C ASN A 230 -4.29 -7.64 -13.12
N TYR A 231 -5.26 -7.72 -14.03
CA TYR A 231 -6.68 -7.42 -13.75
C TYR A 231 -6.89 -5.99 -13.24
N VAL A 232 -5.99 -5.07 -13.55
CA VAL A 232 -6.04 -3.69 -13.06
C VAL A 232 -6.96 -2.87 -13.94
N LYS A 233 -7.76 -2.01 -13.32
CA LYS A 233 -8.62 -1.05 -14.01
C LYS A 233 -8.09 0.37 -13.83
N TYR A 234 -7.71 1.01 -14.94
CA TYR A 234 -7.29 2.41 -14.97
C TYR A 234 -8.35 3.26 -15.67
N THR A 235 -8.99 4.16 -14.92
CA THR A 235 -10.12 4.96 -15.44
C THR A 235 -9.66 6.22 -16.18
N SER A 236 -8.59 6.89 -15.72
CA SER A 236 -8.13 8.17 -16.30
C SER A 236 -6.77 8.11 -17.00
N GLY A 237 -5.92 7.12 -16.69
CA GLY A 237 -4.59 6.96 -17.29
C GLY A 237 -3.56 6.45 -16.28
N ALA A 238 -2.41 6.00 -16.77
CA ALA A 238 -1.33 5.49 -15.92
C ALA A 238 0.06 5.80 -16.49
N GLN A 239 0.91 6.43 -15.69
CA GLN A 239 2.29 6.77 -16.08
C GLN A 239 3.25 5.73 -15.52
N PHE A 240 4.10 5.16 -16.38
CA PHE A 240 5.15 4.19 -16.05
C PHE A 240 6.51 4.61 -16.63
N SER A 241 6.64 5.87 -17.02
CA SER A 241 7.78 6.41 -17.77
C SER A 241 9.04 6.49 -16.91
N PHE A 242 10.22 6.47 -17.54
CA PHE A 242 11.52 6.59 -16.88
C PHE A 242 11.81 5.49 -15.84
N SER A 243 11.10 4.37 -15.91
CA SER A 243 11.19 3.28 -14.93
C SER A 243 12.12 2.16 -15.39
N LYS A 244 12.65 1.41 -14.43
CA LYS A 244 13.51 0.24 -14.67
C LYS A 244 12.84 -1.01 -14.11
N TYR A 245 12.76 -2.04 -14.94
CA TYR A 245 12.16 -3.32 -14.60
C TYR A 245 13.22 -4.42 -14.71
N TYR A 246 13.69 -4.90 -13.57
CA TYR A 246 14.69 -5.96 -13.51
C TYR A 246 14.05 -7.36 -13.52
N GLY A 247 12.90 -7.51 -12.84
CA GLY A 247 12.01 -8.66 -12.98
C GLY A 247 11.00 -8.50 -14.12
N ASP A 248 10.04 -9.44 -14.20
CA ASP A 248 9.01 -9.42 -15.23
C ASP A 248 7.96 -8.34 -14.94
N LEU A 249 7.45 -7.71 -16.00
CA LEU A 249 6.33 -6.78 -15.94
C LEU A 249 5.09 -7.42 -16.56
N ASP A 250 4.05 -7.58 -15.75
CA ASP A 250 2.81 -8.25 -16.17
C ASP A 250 1.62 -7.31 -16.21
N PHE A 251 0.93 -7.30 -17.35
CA PHE A 251 -0.43 -6.80 -17.52
C PHE A 251 -1.27 -7.90 -18.16
N MET A 252 -1.95 -8.67 -17.32
CA MET A 252 -2.88 -9.72 -17.76
C MET A 252 -4.32 -9.33 -17.49
N SER A 253 -5.18 -9.32 -18.51
CA SER A 253 -6.62 -9.00 -18.41
C SER A 253 -6.92 -7.65 -17.75
N SER A 254 -6.03 -6.67 -17.95
CA SER A 254 -6.18 -5.31 -17.42
C SER A 254 -6.91 -4.41 -18.44
N SER A 255 -7.54 -3.33 -17.97
CA SER A 255 -8.24 -2.37 -18.83
C SER A 255 -7.79 -0.94 -18.55
N CYS A 256 -7.38 -0.22 -19.60
CA CYS A 256 -6.86 1.13 -19.53
C CYS A 256 -7.73 2.05 -20.40
N ALA A 257 -8.59 2.84 -19.76
CA ALA A 257 -9.48 3.77 -20.47
C ALA A 257 -8.77 5.07 -20.90
N GLY A 258 -7.75 5.49 -20.14
CA GLY A 258 -6.93 6.65 -20.42
C GLY A 258 -5.53 6.29 -20.93
N ASP A 259 -4.73 7.32 -21.23
CA ASP A 259 -3.41 7.15 -21.81
C ASP A 259 -2.46 6.39 -20.85
N VAL A 260 -1.60 5.56 -21.45
CA VAL A 260 -0.56 4.82 -20.73
C VAL A 260 0.80 5.13 -21.32
N SER A 261 1.76 5.57 -20.51
CA SER A 261 3.11 5.89 -20.99
C SER A 261 4.16 5.03 -20.33
N PHE A 262 5.06 4.49 -21.14
CA PHE A 262 6.32 3.84 -20.74
C PHE A 262 7.51 4.57 -21.36
N GLU A 263 7.38 5.88 -21.64
CA GLU A 263 8.45 6.66 -22.28
C GLU A 263 9.77 6.49 -21.52
N ARG A 264 10.85 6.19 -22.24
CA ARG A 264 12.21 6.07 -21.70
C ARG A 264 12.36 5.03 -20.58
N SER A 265 11.44 4.07 -20.49
CA SER A 265 11.57 2.95 -19.56
C SER A 265 12.47 1.85 -20.11
N PHE A 266 13.15 1.14 -19.20
CA PHE A 266 14.07 0.07 -19.54
C PHE A 266 13.63 -1.25 -18.92
N PHE A 267 13.44 -2.27 -19.76
CA PHE A 267 12.94 -3.59 -19.36
C PHE A 267 14.03 -4.64 -19.55
N TYR A 268 14.61 -5.12 -18.44
CA TYR A 268 15.54 -6.24 -18.43
C TYR A 268 14.80 -7.59 -18.37
N GLY A 269 13.72 -7.66 -17.60
CA GLY A 269 12.81 -8.80 -17.57
C GLY A 269 11.85 -8.82 -18.77
N ARG A 270 10.96 -9.82 -18.79
CA ARG A 270 9.94 -9.96 -19.84
C ARG A 270 8.81 -8.97 -19.61
N ILE A 271 8.26 -8.45 -20.70
CA ILE A 271 7.01 -7.69 -20.69
C ILE A 271 5.93 -8.65 -21.17
N ARG A 272 4.87 -8.85 -20.38
CA ARG A 272 3.72 -9.69 -20.73
C ARG A 272 2.46 -8.84 -20.78
N LEU A 273 1.94 -8.65 -21.99
CA LEU A 273 0.65 -8.00 -22.24
C LEU A 273 -0.31 -9.07 -22.76
N ILE A 274 -1.13 -9.64 -21.88
CA ILE A 274 -2.02 -10.75 -22.23
C ILE A 274 -3.46 -10.35 -21.96
N LYS A 275 -4.34 -10.37 -22.97
CA LYS A 275 -5.77 -10.03 -22.83
C LYS A 275 -6.02 -8.62 -22.26
N THR A 276 -5.02 -7.74 -22.33
CA THR A 276 -5.13 -6.37 -21.81
C THR A 276 -5.74 -5.47 -22.88
N GLN A 277 -6.54 -4.49 -22.48
CA GLN A 277 -7.21 -3.56 -23.38
C GLN A 277 -6.76 -2.14 -23.09
N PHE A 278 -6.21 -1.47 -24.11
CA PHE A 278 -5.85 -0.06 -24.10
C PHE A 278 -6.80 0.71 -25.01
N ASP A 279 -7.74 1.45 -24.44
CA ASP A 279 -8.76 2.21 -25.18
C ASP A 279 -8.27 3.58 -25.65
N ALA A 280 -7.18 4.06 -25.05
CA ALA A 280 -6.50 5.31 -25.40
C ALA A 280 -5.04 5.04 -25.81
N LYS A 281 -4.20 6.08 -25.85
CA LYS A 281 -2.86 6.02 -26.43
C LYS A 281 -1.91 5.22 -25.53
N VAL A 282 -1.04 4.41 -26.13
CA VAL A 282 0.12 3.81 -25.47
C VAL A 282 1.40 4.46 -25.99
N GLU A 283 2.16 5.12 -25.12
CA GLU A 283 3.41 5.78 -25.46
C GLU A 283 4.64 4.95 -25.07
N LEU A 284 5.50 4.69 -26.05
CA LEU A 284 6.70 3.85 -25.89
C LEU A 284 7.98 4.54 -26.37
N LYS A 285 7.94 5.87 -26.51
CA LYS A 285 9.05 6.64 -27.05
C LYS A 285 10.31 6.37 -26.24
N ASP A 286 11.40 6.01 -26.93
CA ASP A 286 12.69 5.66 -26.32
C ASP A 286 12.64 4.55 -25.25
N ALA A 287 11.53 3.80 -25.15
CA ALA A 287 11.44 2.62 -24.30
C ALA A 287 12.28 1.49 -24.91
N VAL A 288 13.02 0.76 -24.08
CA VAL A 288 13.94 -0.30 -24.52
C VAL A 288 13.69 -1.58 -23.76
N SER A 289 13.43 -2.67 -24.47
CA SER A 289 13.39 -4.01 -23.89
C SER A 289 14.58 -4.88 -24.35
N VAL A 290 15.13 -5.63 -23.40
CA VAL A 290 16.20 -6.62 -23.67
C VAL A 290 15.61 -7.87 -24.33
N LEU A 291 14.45 -8.30 -23.86
CA LEU A 291 13.70 -9.45 -24.36
C LEU A 291 12.54 -8.99 -25.24
N LEU A 292 12.08 -9.89 -26.12
CA LEU A 292 10.87 -9.64 -26.91
C LEU A 292 9.65 -9.58 -25.99
N PRO A 293 8.78 -8.56 -26.10
CA PRO A 293 7.51 -8.53 -25.40
C PRO A 293 6.62 -9.71 -25.81
N GLU A 294 5.96 -10.33 -24.85
CA GLU A 294 4.90 -11.30 -25.09
C GLU A 294 3.56 -10.58 -25.14
N ILE A 295 3.01 -10.44 -26.34
CA ILE A 295 1.72 -9.78 -26.57
C ILE A 295 0.75 -10.82 -27.12
N ARG A 296 -0.33 -11.11 -26.37
CA ARG A 296 -1.36 -12.08 -26.79
C ARG A 296 -2.74 -11.56 -26.47
N GLU A 297 -3.66 -11.59 -27.43
CA GLU A 297 -5.07 -11.18 -27.24
C GLU A 297 -5.22 -9.75 -26.65
N THR A 298 -4.17 -8.94 -26.73
CA THR A 298 -4.15 -7.57 -26.22
C THR A 298 -4.66 -6.63 -27.31
N LYS A 299 -5.55 -5.72 -26.92
CA LYS A 299 -6.18 -4.74 -27.81
C LYS A 299 -5.56 -3.38 -27.59
N PHE A 300 -5.28 -2.69 -28.69
CA PHE A 300 -4.80 -1.32 -28.70
C PHE A 300 -5.81 -0.46 -29.47
N SER A 301 -5.94 0.80 -29.06
CA SER A 301 -6.74 1.81 -29.77
C SER A 301 -6.14 2.19 -31.14
N SER A 302 -4.84 1.95 -31.32
CA SER A 302 -4.10 2.12 -32.56
C SER A 302 -3.74 0.77 -33.16
N ASP A 303 -3.83 0.66 -34.49
CA ASP A 303 -3.46 -0.54 -35.25
C ASP A 303 -1.94 -0.79 -35.29
N THR A 304 -1.14 0.17 -34.82
CA THR A 304 0.32 0.04 -34.79
C THR A 304 0.89 0.41 -33.44
N LEU A 305 1.79 -0.43 -32.93
CA LEU A 305 2.58 -0.19 -31.73
C LEU A 305 4.04 -0.53 -32.05
N LYS A 306 4.93 0.46 -31.98
CA LYS A 306 6.35 0.27 -32.26
C LYS A 306 7.13 0.13 -30.97
N TRP A 307 7.74 -1.04 -30.78
CA TRP A 307 8.65 -1.31 -29.67
C TRP A 307 10.10 -1.29 -30.16
N ASN A 308 10.99 -0.66 -29.40
CA ASN A 308 12.43 -0.77 -29.65
C ASN A 308 13.01 -1.89 -28.78
N THR A 309 13.53 -2.92 -29.43
CA THR A 309 14.26 -4.02 -28.79
C THR A 309 15.76 -3.89 -29.06
N LEU A 310 16.62 -4.35 -28.13
CA LEU A 310 18.09 -4.26 -28.28
C LEU A 310 18.63 -4.97 -29.55
N LYS A 311 17.88 -5.92 -30.10
CA LYS A 311 18.00 -6.37 -31.49
C LYS A 311 16.82 -5.73 -32.22
N ARG A 312 17.01 -4.84 -33.20
CA ARG A 312 15.89 -4.24 -33.97
C ARG A 312 14.95 -5.34 -34.47
N VAL A 313 13.77 -5.47 -33.87
CA VAL A 313 12.70 -6.36 -34.30
C VAL A 313 11.44 -5.52 -34.30
N GLU A 314 10.86 -5.31 -35.48
CA GLU A 314 9.49 -4.77 -35.59
C GLU A 314 8.53 -5.89 -35.18
N VAL A 315 7.64 -5.59 -34.23
CA VAL A 315 6.58 -6.52 -33.81
C VAL A 315 5.32 -6.12 -34.55
N ASP A 316 4.95 -6.89 -35.57
CA ASP A 316 3.66 -6.75 -36.24
C ASP A 316 2.55 -7.25 -35.31
N LEU A 317 1.61 -6.38 -34.98
CA LEU A 317 0.39 -6.75 -34.25
C LEU A 317 -0.60 -7.34 -35.27
N LYS A 318 -1.00 -8.59 -35.09
CA LYS A 318 -2.09 -9.24 -35.83
C LYS A 318 -3.35 -9.33 -34.98
#